data_AF-A0A2D6MDD4-F1
#
_entry.id   AF-A0A2D6MDD4-F1
#
_cell.length_a   1.000
_cell.length_b   1.000
_cell.length_c   1.000
_cell.angle_alpha   90.00
_cell.angle_beta   90.00
_cell.angle_gamma   90.00
#
_symmetry.space_group_name_H-M   'P 1'
#
loop_
_entity.id
_entity.type
_entity.pdbx_description
1 polymer ?
#
loop_
_entity_poly.entity_id
_entity_poly.type
_entity_poly.pdbx_seq_one_letter_code
_entity_poly.pdbx_strand_id
1 'polypeptide(L)'
;MNNPKRKKEDVPKKNLLNVDDDFFADVALSFSNFMELVEACDWDENLAQELLTSSIDKLVDIIKFTEYDKSIIDSQDSLEALLRTNIQDVSDAQFNAIKKLIVAHIKYRAQQIHMNEHEHYN
;
A
#
# COMPACT_ATOMS: atom_id res chain seq x y z
N MET A 1 -32.73 55.75 -7.71
CA MET A 1 -31.44 55.10 -7.36
C MET A 1 -31.49 53.68 -7.88
N ASN A 2 -30.70 53.38 -8.92
CA ASN A 2 -30.69 52.06 -9.57
C ASN A 2 -29.76 51.12 -8.82
N ASN A 3 -30.28 49.96 -8.40
CA ASN A 3 -29.48 48.89 -7.79
C ASN A 3 -28.96 47.99 -8.92
N PRO A 4 -27.64 47.88 -9.16
CA PRO A 4 -27.14 47.01 -10.21
C PRO A 4 -27.30 45.55 -9.77
N LYS A 5 -28.09 44.79 -10.54
CA LYS A 5 -28.16 43.33 -10.41
C LYS A 5 -26.75 42.76 -10.59
N ARG A 6 -26.20 42.12 -9.56
CA ARG A 6 -24.98 41.31 -9.71
C ARG A 6 -25.26 40.26 -10.78
N LYS A 7 -24.52 40.33 -11.89
CA LYS A 7 -24.45 39.20 -12.83
C LYS A 7 -23.88 38.04 -12.03
N LYS A 8 -24.59 36.90 -12.01
CA LYS A 8 -23.97 35.63 -11.63
C LYS A 8 -22.92 35.39 -12.71
N GLU A 9 -21.67 35.68 -12.41
CA GLU A 9 -20.58 35.18 -13.22
C GLU A 9 -20.66 33.66 -13.09
N ASP A 10 -20.93 32.99 -14.20
CA ASP A 10 -20.74 31.56 -14.31
C ASP A 10 -19.25 31.32 -14.10
N VAL A 11 -18.87 31.07 -12.84
CA VAL A 11 -17.55 30.59 -12.48
C VAL A 11 -17.38 29.31 -13.28
N PRO A 12 -16.44 29.23 -14.24
CA PRO A 12 -16.16 27.96 -14.89
C PRO A 12 -15.79 27.03 -13.74
N LYS A 13 -16.63 26.00 -13.51
CA LYS A 13 -16.28 24.92 -12.59
C LYS A 13 -14.96 24.39 -13.12
N LYS A 14 -13.87 24.81 -12.47
CA LYS A 14 -12.55 24.21 -12.62
C LYS A 14 -12.83 22.72 -12.65
N ASN A 15 -12.42 22.04 -13.72
CA ASN A 15 -12.44 20.58 -13.75
C ASN A 15 -11.86 20.13 -12.42
N LEU A 16 -12.74 19.72 -11.49
CA LEU A 16 -12.34 18.93 -10.34
C LEU A 16 -11.70 17.75 -11.05
N LEU A 17 -10.40 17.57 -10.84
CA LEU A 17 -9.72 16.39 -11.34
C LEU A 17 -10.65 15.22 -11.02
N ASN A 18 -11.08 14.48 -12.04
CA ASN A 18 -11.65 13.16 -11.85
C ASN A 18 -10.48 12.32 -11.31
N VAL A 19 -10.18 12.51 -10.03
CA VAL A 19 -9.30 11.63 -9.30
C VAL A 19 -10.13 10.38 -9.12
N ASP A 20 -9.65 9.33 -9.74
CA ASP A 20 -10.27 8.01 -9.71
C ASP A 20 -10.56 7.60 -8.26
N ASP A 21 -11.77 7.13 -7.98
CA ASP A 21 -12.14 6.68 -6.63
C ASP A 21 -11.22 5.51 -6.21
N ASP A 22 -10.75 4.72 -7.18
CA ASP A 22 -9.78 3.65 -6.96
C ASP A 22 -8.42 4.19 -6.51
N PHE A 23 -7.97 5.32 -7.08
CA PHE A 23 -6.73 5.97 -6.65
C PHE A 23 -6.83 6.47 -5.20
N PHE A 24 -7.96 7.04 -4.80
CA PHE A 24 -8.16 7.47 -3.42
C PHE A 24 -8.21 6.28 -2.45
N ALA A 25 -8.86 5.18 -2.85
CA ALA A 25 -8.91 3.97 -2.06
C ALA A 25 -7.51 3.39 -1.83
N ASP A 26 -6.67 3.36 -2.86
CA ASP A 26 -5.29 2.88 -2.77
C ASP A 26 -4.40 3.75 -1.87
N VAL A 27 -4.54 5.07 -1.97
CA VAL A 27 -3.83 6.02 -1.10
C VAL A 27 -4.28 5.86 0.35
N ALA A 28 -5.59 5.74 0.59
CA ALA A 28 -6.13 5.57 1.94
C ALA A 28 -5.68 4.23 2.56
N LEU A 29 -5.67 3.15 1.78
CA LEU A 29 -5.19 1.84 2.22
C LEU A 29 -3.70 1.88 2.56
N SER A 30 -2.88 2.49 1.70
CA SER A 30 -1.44 2.65 1.94
C SER A 30 -1.17 3.47 3.20
N PHE A 31 -1.91 4.56 3.38
CA PHE A 31 -1.81 5.40 4.57
C PHE A 31 -2.22 4.64 5.85
N SER A 32 -3.34 3.91 5.82
CA SER A 32 -3.80 3.12 6.97
C SER A 32 -2.78 2.08 7.39
N ASN A 33 -2.20 1.36 6.43
CA ASN A 33 -1.19 0.34 6.73
C ASN A 33 0.11 0.97 7.28
N PHE A 34 0.49 2.16 6.82
CA PHE A 34 1.63 2.90 7.39
C PHE A 34 1.35 3.39 8.81
N MET A 35 0.15 3.90 9.08
CA MET A 35 -0.24 4.36 10.42
C MET A 35 -0.25 3.21 11.44
N GLU A 36 -0.66 2.01 11.05
CA GLU A 36 -0.53 0.81 11.91
C GLU A 36 0.94 0.52 12.28
N LEU A 37 1.87 0.75 11.36
CA LEU A 37 3.31 0.58 11.65
C LEU A 37 3.83 1.68 12.57
N VAL A 38 3.39 2.93 12.37
CA VAL A 38 3.72 4.05 13.26
C VAL A 38 3.22 3.78 14.68
N GLU A 39 1.99 3.29 14.82
CA GLU A 39 1.44 2.89 16.12
C GLU A 39 2.26 1.75 16.75
N ALA A 40 2.64 0.73 15.96
CA ALA A 40 3.50 -0.36 16.42
C ALA A 40 4.93 0.09 16.79
N CYS A 41 5.36 1.28 16.35
CA CYS A 41 6.62 1.92 16.70
C CYS A 41 6.46 2.95 17.83
N ASP A 42 5.39 2.87 18.62
CA ASP A 42 5.09 3.82 19.70
C ASP A 42 5.07 5.29 19.22
N TRP A 43 4.55 5.50 18.00
CA TRP A 43 4.49 6.81 17.32
C TRP A 43 5.85 7.39 16.91
N ASP A 44 6.91 6.58 16.88
CA ASP A 44 8.19 6.94 16.25
C ASP A 44 8.10 6.80 14.72
N GLU A 45 7.81 7.91 14.04
CA GLU A 45 7.70 7.97 12.59
C GLU A 45 9.01 7.64 11.86
N ASN A 46 10.16 7.99 12.45
CA ASN A 46 11.47 7.73 11.82
C ASN A 46 11.76 6.23 11.85
N LEU A 47 11.55 5.58 13.00
CA LEU A 47 11.69 4.14 13.12
C LEU A 47 10.71 3.41 12.19
N ALA A 48 9.44 3.86 12.13
CA ALA A 48 8.45 3.28 11.21
C ALA A 48 8.89 3.39 9.75
N GLN A 49 9.45 4.55 9.35
CA GLN A 49 9.97 4.75 8.01
C GLN A 49 11.17 3.85 7.71
N GLU A 50 12.15 3.75 8.62
CA GLU A 50 13.31 2.87 8.48
C GLU A 50 12.91 1.40 8.35
N LEU A 51 11.98 0.94 9.20
CA LEU A 51 11.44 -0.42 9.16
C LEU A 51 10.69 -0.68 7.87
N LEU A 52 9.88 0.26 7.39
CA LEU A 52 9.17 0.13 6.12
C LEU A 52 10.15 -0.01 4.95
N THR A 53 11.14 0.88 4.86
CA THR A 53 12.13 0.85 3.78
C THR A 53 12.91 -0.46 3.78
N SER A 54 13.44 -0.88 4.94
CA SER A 54 14.17 -2.15 5.06
C SER A 54 13.31 -3.36 4.69
N SER A 55 12.02 -3.33 5.02
CA SER A 55 11.10 -4.43 4.76
C SER A 55 10.68 -4.53 3.29
N ILE A 56 10.58 -3.40 2.59
CA ILE A 56 10.33 -3.37 1.14
C ILE A 56 11.53 -3.93 0.38
N ASP A 57 12.76 -3.57 0.77
CA ASP A 57 13.96 -4.12 0.14
C ASP A 57 14.01 -5.65 0.29
N LYS A 58 13.71 -6.15 1.49
CA LYS A 58 13.61 -7.59 1.77
C LYS A 58 12.48 -8.26 1.00
N LEU A 59 11.34 -7.59 0.82
CA LEU A 59 10.24 -8.08 -0.01
C LEU A 59 10.67 -8.25 -1.47
N VAL A 60 11.38 -7.27 -2.02
CA VAL A 60 11.90 -7.35 -3.40
C VAL A 60 12.83 -8.54 -3.56
N ASP A 61 13.69 -8.80 -2.57
CA ASP A 61 14.60 -9.94 -2.59
C ASP A 61 13.87 -11.28 -2.44
N ILE A 62 12.87 -11.35 -1.55
CA ILE A 62 12.00 -12.53 -1.41
C ILE A 62 11.31 -12.84 -2.74
N ILE A 63 10.67 -11.85 -3.36
CA ILE A 63 9.95 -12.04 -4.63
C ILE A 63 10.88 -12.51 -5.76
N LYS A 64 12.08 -11.96 -5.85
CA LYS A 64 13.09 -12.36 -6.83
C LYS A 64 13.58 -13.79 -6.57
N PHE A 65 13.83 -14.14 -5.31
CA PHE A 65 14.38 -15.42 -4.92
C PHE A 65 13.38 -16.57 -5.09
N THR A 66 12.11 -16.32 -4.79
CA THR A 66 11.07 -17.37 -4.86
C THR A 66 10.45 -17.52 -6.24
N GLU A 67 10.91 -16.80 -7.28
CA GLU A 67 10.28 -16.73 -8.61
C GLU A 67 8.74 -16.61 -8.53
N TYR A 68 8.24 -15.68 -7.69
CA TYR A 68 6.80 -15.52 -7.44
C TYR A 68 6.04 -16.83 -7.19
N ASP A 69 6.61 -17.78 -6.42
CA ASP A 69 5.90 -18.98 -6.02
C ASP A 69 4.70 -18.65 -5.11
N LYS A 70 3.51 -18.66 -5.73
CA LYS A 70 2.22 -18.36 -5.09
C LYS A 70 1.94 -19.28 -3.88
N SER A 71 2.50 -20.49 -3.86
CA SER A 71 2.30 -21.45 -2.76
C SER A 71 2.95 -21.00 -1.44
N ILE A 72 4.03 -20.22 -1.51
CA ILE A 72 4.70 -19.63 -0.33
C ILE A 72 3.83 -18.53 0.29
N ILE A 73 3.09 -17.81 -0.55
CA ILE A 73 2.19 -16.73 -0.13
C ILE A 73 0.89 -17.30 0.46
N ASP A 74 0.39 -18.41 -0.10
CA ASP A 74 -0.84 -19.05 0.35
C ASP A 74 -0.66 -19.79 1.70
N SER A 75 0.57 -20.18 2.05
CA SER A 75 0.93 -20.69 3.38
C SER A 75 1.35 -19.55 4.31
N GLN A 76 0.44 -19.12 5.19
CA GLN A 76 0.71 -18.05 6.17
C GLN A 76 1.94 -18.35 7.05
N ASP A 77 2.16 -19.62 7.39
CA ASP A 77 3.27 -20.07 8.22
C ASP A 77 4.60 -20.00 7.46
N SER A 78 4.61 -20.35 6.17
CA SER A 78 5.80 -20.29 5.32
C SER A 78 6.22 -18.85 5.07
N LEU A 79 5.26 -17.95 4.80
CA LEU A 79 5.53 -16.53 4.63
C LEU A 79 6.02 -15.89 5.92
N GLU A 80 5.41 -16.22 7.07
CA GLU A 80 5.88 -15.70 8.36
C GLU A 80 7.30 -16.17 8.68
N ALA A 81 7.60 -17.46 8.50
CA ALA A 81 8.93 -17.99 8.73
C ALA A 81 9.98 -17.30 7.84
N LEU A 82 9.67 -17.08 6.56
CA LEU A 82 10.52 -16.38 5.62
C LEU A 82 10.71 -14.90 5.98
N LEU A 83 9.66 -14.24 6.46
CA LEU A 83 9.76 -12.86 6.91
C LEU A 83 10.57 -12.74 8.19
N ARG A 84 10.43 -13.67 9.15
CA ARG A 84 11.21 -13.67 10.39
C ARG A 84 12.69 -13.97 10.17
N THR A 85 13.06 -14.73 9.14
CA THR A 85 14.49 -14.91 8.81
C THR A 85 15.13 -13.64 8.26
N ASN A 86 14.35 -12.81 7.55
CA ASN A 86 14.84 -11.60 6.89
C ASN A 86 14.66 -10.34 7.75
N ILE A 87 13.59 -10.23 8.54
CA ILE A 87 13.28 -9.08 9.40
C ILE A 87 13.61 -9.45 10.84
N GLN A 88 14.81 -9.05 11.28
CA GLN A 88 15.34 -9.32 12.61
C GLN A 88 15.29 -8.05 13.47
N ASP A 89 15.45 -8.22 14.79
CA ASP A 89 15.57 -7.12 15.76
C ASP A 89 14.36 -6.17 15.84
N VAL A 90 13.17 -6.68 15.56
CA VAL A 90 11.88 -5.98 15.71
C VAL A 90 11.01 -6.64 16.77
N SER A 91 10.13 -5.87 17.41
CA SER A 91 9.11 -6.42 18.29
C SER A 91 8.05 -7.21 17.50
N ASP A 92 7.31 -8.09 18.16
CA ASP A 92 6.21 -8.82 17.50
C ASP A 92 5.12 -7.87 16.97
N ALA A 93 4.89 -6.73 17.63
CA ALA A 93 3.95 -5.71 17.14
C ALA A 93 4.42 -5.09 15.82
N GLN A 94 5.69 -4.67 15.76
CA GLN A 94 6.33 -4.13 14.55
C GLN A 94 6.35 -5.17 13.43
N PHE A 95 6.73 -6.41 13.75
CA PHE A 95 6.74 -7.51 12.80
C PHE A 95 5.36 -7.75 12.18
N ASN A 96 4.32 -7.79 13.01
CA ASN A 96 2.95 -8.01 12.53
C ASN A 96 2.45 -6.87 11.63
N ALA A 97 2.79 -5.62 11.94
CA ALA A 97 2.48 -4.48 11.08
C ALA A 97 3.20 -4.57 9.72
N ILE A 98 4.49 -4.91 9.72
CA ILE A 98 5.28 -5.13 8.50
C ILE A 98 4.73 -6.28 7.67
N LYS A 99 4.39 -7.41 8.31
CA LYS A 99 3.79 -8.58 7.64
C LYS A 99 2.51 -8.20 6.90
N LYS A 100 1.63 -7.41 7.53
CA LYS A 100 0.40 -6.92 6.89
C LYS A 100 0.68 -6.07 5.65
N LEU A 101 1.63 -5.13 5.76
CA LEU A 101 2.07 -4.28 4.64
C LEU A 101 2.57 -5.11 3.45
N ILE A 102 3.43 -6.09 3.73
CA ILE A 102 3.98 -6.99 2.71
C ILE A 102 2.88 -7.82 2.05
N VAL A 103 2.00 -8.43 2.83
CA VAL A 103 0.88 -9.24 2.31
C VAL A 103 -0.06 -8.40 1.45
N ALA A 104 -0.39 -7.18 1.88
CA ALA A 104 -1.22 -6.26 1.10
C ALA A 104 -0.57 -5.94 -0.26
N HIS A 105 0.74 -5.67 -0.26
CA HIS A 105 1.49 -5.39 -1.49
C HIS A 105 1.53 -6.58 -2.46
N ILE A 106 1.76 -7.79 -1.94
CA ILE A 106 1.76 -9.02 -2.75
C ILE A 106 0.39 -9.27 -3.38
N LYS A 107 -0.70 -9.12 -2.61
CA LYS A 107 -2.07 -9.30 -3.11
C LYS A 107 -2.40 -8.31 -4.22
N TYR A 108 -2.04 -7.04 -4.03
CA TYR A 108 -2.20 -6.01 -5.04
C TYR A 108 -1.47 -6.36 -6.34
N ARG A 109 -0.20 -6.79 -6.25
CA ARG A 109 0.59 -7.21 -7.43
C ARG A 109 -0.01 -8.42 -8.14
N ALA A 110 -0.53 -9.40 -7.41
CA ALA A 110 -1.19 -10.57 -7.99
C ALA A 110 -2.48 -10.18 -8.75
N GLN A 111 -3.27 -9.24 -8.23
CA GLN A 111 -4.46 -8.72 -8.91
C GLN A 111 -4.09 -7.99 -10.22
N GLN A 112 -3.05 -7.16 -10.19
CA GLN A 112 -2.55 -6.45 -11.38
C GLN A 112 -2.09 -7.42 -12.49
N ILE A 113 -1.42 -8.52 -12.14
CA ILE A 113 -1.03 -9.56 -13.10
C ILE A 113 -2.28 -10.20 -13.73
N HIS A 114 -3.26 -10.61 -12.93
CA HIS A 114 -4.50 -11.22 -13.44
C HIS A 114 -5.31 -10.27 -14.33
N MET A 115 -5.37 -8.97 -14.01
CA MET A 115 -6.03 -7.97 -14.85
C MET A 115 -5.34 -7.83 -16.22
N ASN A 116 -4.00 -7.74 -16.23
CA ASN A 116 -3.23 -7.64 -17.48
C ASN A 116 -3.32 -8.90 -18.35
N GLU A 117 -3.40 -10.09 -17.74
CA GLU A 117 -3.63 -11.33 -18.49
C GLU A 117 -5.01 -11.35 -19.15
N HIS A 118 -6.06 -10.85 -18.48
CA HIS A 118 -7.41 -10.78 -19.05
C HIS A 118 -7.58 -9.78 -20.19
N GLU A 119 -6.82 -8.67 -20.20
CA GLU A 119 -6.82 -7.73 -21.32
C GLU A 119 -6.14 -8.29 -22.58
N HIS A 120 -5.19 -9.22 -22.43
CA HIS A 120 -4.50 -9.85 -23.56
C HIS A 120 -5.27 -10.99 -24.25
N TYR A 121 -6.40 -11.44 -23.68
CA TYR A 121 -7.26 -12.50 -24.23
C TYR A 121 -8.62 -12.02 -24.76
N ASN A 122 -8.86 -10.70 -24.81
CA ASN A 122 -10.04 -10.08 -25.46
C ASN A 122 -9.64 -9.29 -26.71
#